data_AF-B0CD15-F1
#
_entry.id   AF-B0CD15-F1
#
_cell.length_a   1.000
_cell.length_b   1.000
_cell.length_c   1.000
_cell.angle_alpha   90.00
_cell.angle_beta   90.00
_cell.angle_gamma   90.00
#
_symmetry.space_group_name_H-M   'P 1'
#
loop_
_entity.id
_entity.type
_entity.pdbx_description
1 polymer ?
#
loop_
_entity_poly.entity_id
_entity_poly.type
_entity_poly.pdbx_seq_one_letter_code
_entity_poly.pdbx_strand_id
1 'polypeptide(L)'
;MQLYPETSMPKHILAHAQGLVYTLLHLMPSPYQQETLQALLELFLEATGQSLPAHSKVKSASAISRFLNQYQWPTRQVIRAVRQAAIERLLQVRMPGRQPYLQVIL
;
A
#
# COMPACT_ATOMS: atom_id res chain seq x y z
N MET A 1 -17.89 16.70 3.67
CA MET A 1 -16.44 16.83 3.96
C MET A 1 -15.70 16.06 2.89
N GLN A 2 -15.29 16.74 1.80
CA GLN A 2 -14.58 16.11 0.69
C GLN A 2 -13.15 15.83 1.13
N LEU A 3 -12.84 14.56 1.43
CA LEU A 3 -11.48 14.12 1.65
C LEU A 3 -10.78 14.01 0.29
N TYR A 4 -9.94 15.00 0.00
CA TYR A 4 -8.92 15.07 -1.05
C TYR A 4 -9.40 15.09 -2.52
N PRO A 5 -8.87 16.01 -3.35
CA PRO A 5 -9.13 16.00 -4.79
C PRO A 5 -8.40 14.80 -5.43
N GLU A 6 -9.07 14.12 -6.37
CA GLU A 6 -8.57 12.97 -7.17
C GLU A 6 -7.27 13.22 -7.97
N THR A 7 -6.60 14.36 -7.78
CA THR A 7 -5.55 14.87 -8.67
C THR A 7 -4.11 14.57 -8.22
N SER A 8 -3.87 13.93 -7.08
CA SER A 8 -2.50 13.69 -6.58
C SER A 8 -1.87 12.35 -7.00
N MET A 9 -2.55 11.54 -7.80
CA MET A 9 -2.18 10.14 -8.01
C MET A 9 -1.99 9.75 -9.48
N PRO A 10 -0.84 9.15 -9.87
CA PRO A 10 -0.61 8.73 -11.26
C PRO A 10 -1.62 7.64 -11.66
N LYS A 11 -2.57 8.03 -12.53
CA LYS A 11 -3.78 7.28 -12.90
C LYS A 11 -3.53 5.83 -13.39
N HIS A 12 -2.36 5.56 -13.97
CA HIS A 12 -2.06 4.30 -14.64
C HIS A 12 -1.47 3.21 -13.71
N ILE A 13 -0.62 3.57 -12.74
CA ILE A 13 -0.11 2.62 -11.74
C ILE A 13 -1.22 2.20 -10.77
N LEU A 14 -2.12 3.14 -10.44
CA LEU A 14 -3.23 2.88 -9.55
C LEU A 14 -4.36 2.04 -10.14
N ALA A 15 -4.69 2.16 -11.43
CA ALA A 15 -5.77 1.37 -12.02
C ALA A 15 -5.60 -0.15 -11.79
N HIS A 16 -4.36 -0.64 -11.81
CA HIS A 16 -4.06 -2.05 -11.56
C HIS A 16 -3.94 -2.43 -10.09
N ALA A 17 -3.72 -1.47 -9.19
CA ALA A 17 -3.48 -1.70 -7.76
C ALA A 17 -4.60 -1.17 -6.84
N GLN A 18 -5.60 -0.47 -7.38
CA GLN A 18 -6.71 0.15 -6.64
C GLN A 18 -7.41 -0.86 -5.72
N GLY A 19 -7.75 -2.04 -6.25
CA GLY A 19 -8.39 -3.09 -5.46
C GLY A 19 -7.57 -3.47 -4.23
N LEU A 20 -6.27 -3.71 -4.41
CA LEU A 20 -5.36 -4.03 -3.31
C LEU A 20 -5.25 -2.86 -2.32
N VAL A 21 -5.08 -1.63 -2.80
CA VAL A 21 -4.98 -0.44 -1.94
C VAL A 21 -6.23 -0.31 -1.06
N TYR A 22 -7.43 -0.42 -1.64
CA TYR A 22 -8.67 -0.39 -0.85
C TYR A 22 -8.76 -1.53 0.14
N THR A 23 -8.39 -2.76 -0.24
CA THR A 23 -8.35 -3.89 0.70
C THR A 23 -7.45 -3.57 1.88
N LEU A 24 -6.24 -3.06 1.65
CA LEU A 24 -5.30 -2.73 2.73
C LEU A 24 -5.81 -1.61 3.64
N LEU A 25 -6.45 -0.59 3.07
CA LEU A 25 -7.07 0.49 3.84
C LEU A 25 -8.22 -0.02 4.73
N HIS A 26 -9.07 -0.91 4.23
CA HIS A 26 -10.19 -1.48 4.99
C HIS A 26 -9.75 -2.45 6.10
N LEU A 27 -8.52 -2.98 6.04
CA LEU A 27 -7.97 -3.75 7.15
C LEU A 27 -7.65 -2.86 8.35
N MET A 28 -7.48 -1.55 8.18
CA MET A 28 -7.06 -0.69 9.28
C MET A 28 -8.19 -0.57 10.32
N PRO A 29 -7.90 -0.82 11.61
CA PRO A 29 -8.91 -0.84 12.67
C PRO A 29 -9.47 0.54 13.02
N SER A 30 -8.84 1.63 12.58
CA SER A 30 -9.33 2.99 12.83
C SER A 30 -9.14 3.91 11.62
N PRO A 31 -9.99 4.95 11.47
CA PRO A 31 -9.84 5.96 10.43
C PRO A 31 -8.46 6.63 10.45
N TYR A 32 -7.90 6.85 11.63
CA TYR A 32 -6.55 7.41 11.77
C TYR A 32 -5.47 6.51 11.16
N GLN A 33 -5.56 5.20 11.42
CA GLN A 33 -4.62 4.23 10.85
C GLN A 33 -4.79 4.11 9.34
N GLN A 34 -6.04 4.17 8.86
CA GLN A 34 -6.35 4.20 7.44
C GLN A 34 -5.70 5.41 6.74
N GLU A 35 -5.89 6.61 7.27
CA GLU A 35 -5.27 7.82 6.72
C GLU A 35 -3.73 7.77 6.76
N THR A 36 -3.16 7.17 7.80
CA THR A 36 -1.70 7.07 7.93
C THR A 36 -1.12 6.04 6.95
N LEU A 37 -1.80 4.92 6.74
CA LEU A 37 -1.44 3.94 5.71
C LEU A 37 -1.59 4.54 4.31
N GLN A 38 -2.66 5.30 4.07
CA GLN A 38 -2.84 6.03 2.82
C GLN A 38 -1.65 6.96 2.57
N ALA A 39 -1.32 7.85 3.51
CA ALA A 39 -0.20 8.78 3.36
C ALA A 39 1.15 8.08 3.07
N LEU A 40 1.37 6.89 3.65
CA LEU A 40 2.54 6.06 3.36
C LEU A 40 2.53 5.49 1.93
N LEU A 41 1.38 4.99 1.48
CA LEU A 41 1.22 4.50 0.12
C LEU A 41 1.35 5.64 -0.89
N GLU A 42 0.86 6.83 -0.56
CA GLU A 42 1.02 8.01 -1.40
C GLU A 42 2.51 8.36 -1.56
N LEU A 43 3.26 8.46 -0.46
CA LEU A 43 4.71 8.68 -0.50
C LEU A 43 5.47 7.61 -1.28
N PHE A 44 5.05 6.35 -1.17
CA PHE A 44 5.69 5.24 -1.87
C PHE A 44 5.39 5.26 -3.38
N LEU A 45 4.15 5.55 -3.76
CA LEU A 45 3.68 5.49 -5.15
C LEU A 45 3.93 6.78 -5.94
N GLU A 46 4.16 7.92 -5.28
CA GLU A 46 4.54 9.18 -5.93
C GLU A 46 5.86 9.06 -6.72
N ALA A 47 6.68 8.02 -6.45
CA ALA A 47 7.90 7.69 -7.21
C ALA A 47 8.91 8.85 -7.34
N THR A 48 8.85 9.84 -6.44
CA THR A 48 9.71 11.04 -6.40
C THR A 48 11.11 10.76 -5.85
N GLY A 49 11.39 9.52 -5.43
CA GLY A 49 12.61 9.15 -4.71
C GLY A 49 12.62 9.58 -3.24
N GLN A 50 11.53 10.18 -2.74
CA GLN A 50 11.41 10.77 -1.41
C GLN A 50 10.48 9.95 -0.49
N SER A 51 10.82 8.69 -0.24
CA SER A 51 9.99 7.77 0.59
C SER A 51 10.06 8.01 2.10
N LEU A 52 10.88 8.95 2.56
CA LEU A 52 11.05 9.24 3.99
C LEU A 52 9.77 9.86 4.59
N PRO A 53 9.39 9.48 5.83
CA PRO A 53 8.23 10.05 6.52
C PRO A 53 8.24 11.58 6.63
N ALA A 54 9.41 12.21 6.58
CA ALA A 54 9.59 13.66 6.62
C ALA A 54 8.98 14.39 5.42
N HIS A 55 8.77 13.69 4.29
CA HIS A 55 8.20 14.27 3.08
C HIS A 55 6.67 14.15 2.99
N SER A 56 6.03 13.53 4.00
CA SER A 56 4.57 13.43 4.02
C SER A 56 3.94 14.81 4.18
N LYS A 57 3.00 15.14 3.28
CA LYS A 57 2.18 16.35 3.37
C LYS A 57 0.94 16.18 4.24
N VAL A 58 0.59 14.93 4.55
CA VAL A 58 -0.70 14.56 5.18
C VAL A 58 -0.54 14.20 6.65
N LYS A 59 0.58 13.56 7.04
CA LYS A 59 0.86 13.18 8.44
C LYS A 59 2.27 13.62 8.82
N SER A 60 2.49 13.94 10.08
CA SER A 60 3.84 14.22 10.57
C SER A 60 4.72 12.98 10.54
N ALA A 61 6.04 13.15 10.40
CA ALA A 61 7.01 12.05 10.51
C ALA A 61 6.86 11.28 11.83
N SER A 62 6.54 11.98 12.93
CA SER A 62 6.29 11.36 14.23
C SER A 62 5.00 10.51 14.25
N ALA A 63 3.93 10.93 13.56
CA ALA A 63 2.71 10.16 13.43
C ALA A 63 2.95 8.85 12.66
N ILE A 64 3.65 8.93 11.54
CA ILE A 64 4.03 7.77 10.73
C ILE A 64 4.93 6.82 11.53
N SER A 65 5.91 7.36 12.26
CA SER A 65 6.79 6.55 13.11
C SER A 65 6.00 5.80 14.19
N ARG A 66 5.06 6.45 14.88
CA ARG A 66 4.18 5.77 15.86
C ARG A 66 3.30 4.71 15.22
N PHE A 67 2.76 4.98 14.03
CA PHE A 67 1.99 3.99 13.28
C PHE A 67 2.81 2.72 13.00
N LEU A 68 4.05 2.86 12.55
CA LEU A 68 4.91 1.72 12.22
C LEU A 68 5.41 0.97 13.46
N ASN A 69 5.70 1.67 14.56
CA ASN A 69 6.44 1.10 15.69
C ASN A 69 5.61 0.85 16.95
N GLN A 70 4.51 1.59 17.17
CA GLN A 70 3.75 1.57 18.43
C GLN A 70 2.33 1.05 18.25
N TYR A 71 1.71 1.27 17.10
CA TYR A 71 0.32 0.90 16.91
C TYR A 71 0.18 -0.58 16.61
N GLN A 72 -0.84 -1.18 17.22
CA GLN A 72 -1.32 -2.48 16.80
C GLN A 72 -2.08 -2.28 15.49
N TRP A 73 -1.47 -2.70 14.40
CA TRP A 73 -2.10 -2.79 13.09
C TRP A 73 -2.01 -4.25 12.60
N PRO A 74 -2.92 -4.71 11.75
CA PRO A 74 -3.03 -6.12 11.38
C PRO A 74 -1.97 -6.54 10.36
N THR A 75 -0.68 -6.42 10.72
CA THR A 75 0.47 -6.67 9.85
C THR A 75 0.41 -8.04 9.16
N ARG A 76 -0.01 -9.08 9.90
CA ARG A 76 -0.19 -10.43 9.31
C ARG A 76 -1.27 -10.47 8.23
N GLN A 77 -2.38 -9.76 8.41
CA GLN A 77 -3.46 -9.71 7.43
C GLN A 77 -3.02 -8.89 6.21
N VAL A 78 -2.32 -7.77 6.43
CA VAL A 78 -1.71 -6.97 5.36
C VAL A 78 -0.76 -7.81 4.52
N ILE A 79 0.20 -8.52 5.13
CA ILE A 79 1.14 -9.40 4.42
C ILE A 79 0.40 -10.48 3.62
N ARG A 80 -0.64 -11.09 4.21
CA ARG A 80 -1.45 -12.11 3.52
C ARG A 80 -2.19 -11.53 2.31
N ALA A 81 -2.82 -10.37 2.46
CA ALA A 81 -3.55 -9.70 1.38
C ALA A 81 -2.62 -9.31 0.22
N VAL A 82 -1.46 -8.72 0.53
CA VAL A 82 -0.45 -8.38 -0.49
C VAL A 82 0.06 -9.64 -1.20
N ARG A 83 0.38 -10.69 -0.44
CA ARG A 83 0.85 -11.96 -1.02
C ARG A 83 -0.19 -12.57 -1.94
N GLN A 84 -1.45 -12.58 -1.53
CA GLN A 84 -2.54 -13.13 -2.33
C GLN A 84 -2.72 -12.35 -3.63
N ALA A 85 -2.76 -11.02 -3.57
CA ALA A 85 -2.84 -10.18 -4.76
C ALA A 85 -1.63 -10.36 -5.69
N ALA A 86 -0.42 -10.52 -5.15
CA ALA A 86 0.77 -10.80 -5.95
C ALA A 86 0.67 -12.17 -6.66
N ILE A 87 0.23 -13.22 -5.96
CA ILE A 87 0.02 -14.56 -6.55
C ILE A 87 -1.02 -14.49 -7.67
N GLU A 88 -2.17 -13.88 -7.41
CA GLU A 88 -3.24 -13.72 -8.40
C GLU A 88 -2.75 -12.99 -9.65
N ARG A 89 -1.98 -11.93 -9.46
CA ARG A 89 -1.39 -11.19 -10.58
C ARG A 89 -0.39 -12.03 -11.37
N LEU A 90 0.47 -12.79 -10.70
CA LEU A 90 1.41 -13.70 -11.36
C LEU A 90 0.70 -14.79 -12.16
N LEU A 91 -0.40 -15.34 -11.63
CA LEU A 91 -1.20 -16.35 -12.31
C LEU A 91 -1.91 -15.80 -13.56
N GLN A 92 -2.36 -14.54 -13.53
CA GLN A 92 -2.97 -13.88 -14.69
C GLN A 92 -1.96 -13.62 -15.83
N VAL A 93 -0.69 -13.36 -15.51
CA VAL A 93 0.36 -13.06 -16.50
C VAL A 93 1.02 -14.34 -17.05
N ARG A 94 0.56 -15.52 -16.61
CA ARG A 94 1.13 -16.81 -16.99
C ARG A 94 1.12 -17.01 -18.52
N MET A 95 2.30 -17.20 -19.09
CA MET A 95 2.44 -17.71 -20.46
C MET A 95 2.17 -19.23 -20.48
N PRO A 96 1.45 -19.76 -21.50
CA PRO A 96 1.28 -21.19 -21.65
C PRO A 96 2.65 -21.89 -21.69
N GLY A 97 2.83 -22.95 -20.89
CA GLY A 97 4.07 -23.75 -20.87
C GLY A 97 5.12 -23.36 -19.82
N ARG A 98 4.96 -22.25 -19.07
CA ARG A 98 5.88 -21.90 -17.97
C ARG A 98 5.11 -21.79 -16.65
N GLN A 99 5.54 -22.51 -15.61
CA GLN A 99 5.01 -22.33 -14.25
C GLN A 99 5.79 -21.20 -13.56
N PRO A 100 5.12 -20.11 -13.13
CA PRO A 100 5.77 -19.11 -12.28
C PRO A 100 6.09 -19.74 -10.92
N TYR A 101 7.30 -19.53 -10.41
CA TYR A 101 7.68 -19.88 -9.05
C TYR A 101 7.96 -18.60 -8.26
N LEU A 102 7.54 -18.58 -7.00
CA LEU A 102 7.68 -17.43 -6.11
C LEU A 102 8.96 -17.62 -5.28
N GLN A 103 9.99 -16.84 -5.58
CA GLN A 103 11.24 -16.89 -4.85
C GLN A 103 11.22 -15.88 -3.70
N VAL A 104 11.43 -16.36 -2.48
CA VAL A 104 11.67 -15.48 -1.33
C VAL A 104 13.13 -15.03 -1.40
N ILE A 105 13.36 -13.73 -1.49
CA ILE A 105 14.70 -13.15 -1.31
C ILE A 105 14.87 -12.92 0.19
N LEU A 106 15.82 -13.62 0.80
CA LEU A 106 16.21 -13.50 2.21
C LEU A 106 17.50 -12.70 2.33
#